data_AF-A0A931TC85-F1
#
_entry.id   AF-A0A931TC85-F1
#
_cell.length_a   1.000
_cell.length_b   1.000
_cell.length_c   1.000
_cell.angle_alpha   90.00
_cell.angle_beta   90.00
_cell.angle_gamma   90.00
#
_symmetry.space_group_name_H-M   'P 1'
#
loop_
_entity.id
_entity.type
_entity.pdbx_description
1 polymer ?
#
loop_
_entity_poly.entity_id
_entity_poly.type
_entity_poly.pdbx_seq_one_letter_code
_entity_poly.pdbx_strand_id
1 'polypeptide(L)'
;MRTTLTLDDDVAALLEREQTRTKKPLKQIVNEALRVGLTRRKAPGRPGEPYRTEAVSLGRCLVPSLDNIAEVLAISEGEAYR
;
A
#
# COMPACT_ATOMS: atom_id res chain seq x y z
N MET A 1 -14.64 -33.37 -2.78
CA MET A 1 -16.05 -32.96 -2.60
C MET A 1 -16.54 -32.31 -3.88
N ARG A 2 -17.80 -32.55 -4.29
CA ARG A 2 -18.47 -31.82 -5.38
C ARG A 2 -19.40 -30.80 -4.76
N THR A 3 -19.27 -29.56 -5.18
CA THR A 3 -20.01 -28.41 -4.65
C THR A 3 -20.36 -27.51 -5.82
N THR A 4 -21.55 -26.91 -5.76
CA THR A 4 -21.96 -25.85 -6.69
C THR A 4 -21.76 -24.53 -5.98
N LEU A 5 -21.09 -23.59 -6.64
CA LEU A 5 -20.81 -22.25 -6.13
C LEU A 5 -21.30 -21.24 -7.17
N THR A 6 -22.11 -20.28 -6.73
CA THR A 6 -22.45 -19.11 -7.53
C THR A 6 -21.29 -18.13 -7.43
N LEU A 7 -20.82 -17.61 -8.56
CA LEU A 7 -19.74 -16.64 -8.65
C LEU A 7 -20.26 -15.37 -9.30
N ASP A 8 -19.82 -14.22 -8.81
CA ASP A 8 -20.09 -12.93 -9.43
C ASP A 8 -19.34 -12.81 -10.78
N ASP A 9 -19.87 -11.99 -11.68
CA ASP A 9 -19.37 -11.86 -13.07
C ASP A 9 -17.90 -11.41 -13.13
N ASP A 10 -17.48 -10.55 -12.19
CA ASP A 10 -16.10 -10.10 -12.09
C ASP A 10 -15.15 -11.23 -11.67
N VAL A 11 -15.57 -12.06 -10.71
CA VAL A 11 -14.82 -13.25 -10.27
C VAL A 11 -14.70 -14.26 -11.40
N ALA A 12 -15.77 -14.50 -12.17
CA ALA A 12 -15.74 -15.38 -13.34
C ALA A 12 -14.73 -14.89 -14.38
N ALA A 13 -14.74 -13.59 -14.70
CA ALA A 13 -13.79 -12.97 -15.63
C ALA A 13 -12.32 -13.09 -15.16
N LEU A 14 -12.07 -12.94 -13.85
CA LEU A 14 -10.74 -13.13 -13.28
C LEU A 14 -10.25 -14.58 -13.43
N LEU A 15 -11.13 -15.56 -13.17
CA LEU A 15 -10.78 -16.98 -13.33
C LEU A 15 -10.50 -17.36 -14.78
N GLU A 16 -11.22 -16.79 -15.74
CA GLU A 16 -10.99 -17.00 -17.18
C GLU A 16 -9.64 -16.44 -17.64
N ARG A 17 -9.29 -15.22 -17.19
CA ARG A 17 -7.98 -14.61 -17.47
C ARG A 17 -6.86 -15.47 -16.90
N GLU A 18 -7.00 -15.94 -15.67
CA GLU A 18 -6.02 -16.81 -15.02
C GLU A 18 -5.89 -18.17 -15.73
N GLN A 19 -7.00 -18.73 -16.22
CA GLN A 19 -7.00 -19.94 -17.04
C GLN A 19 -6.23 -19.74 -18.34
N THR A 20 -6.46 -18.62 -19.02
CA THR A 20 -5.76 -18.29 -20.26
C THR A 20 -4.26 -18.11 -20.04
N ARG A 21 -3.88 -17.46 -18.93
CA ARG A 21 -2.49 -17.17 -18.56
C ARG A 21 -1.71 -18.41 -18.12
N THR A 22 -2.32 -19.28 -17.31
CA THR A 22 -1.63 -20.41 -16.68
C THR A 22 -1.84 -21.75 -17.39
N LYS A 23 -2.84 -21.84 -18.29
CA LYS A 23 -3.29 -23.09 -18.94
C LYS A 23 -3.66 -24.20 -17.96
N LYS A 24 -3.97 -23.86 -16.70
CA LYS A 24 -4.44 -24.80 -15.67
C LYS A 24 -5.96 -25.01 -15.77
N PRO A 25 -6.50 -26.18 -15.38
CA PRO A 25 -7.94 -26.39 -15.34
C PRO A 25 -8.63 -25.52 -14.27
N LEU A 26 -9.86 -25.07 -14.54
CA LEU A 26 -10.67 -24.20 -13.65
C LEU A 26 -10.68 -24.68 -12.20
N LYS A 27 -10.88 -25.99 -11.99
CA LYS A 27 -10.88 -26.61 -10.66
C LYS A 27 -9.59 -26.35 -9.90
N GLN A 28 -8.43 -26.43 -10.56
CA GLN A 28 -7.15 -26.21 -9.90
C GLN A 28 -7.00 -24.74 -9.49
N ILE A 29 -7.34 -23.82 -10.40
CA ILE A 29 -7.28 -22.37 -10.16
C ILE A 29 -8.18 -21.98 -8.99
N VAL A 30 -9.44 -22.42 -9.01
CA VAL A 30 -10.41 -22.12 -7.93
C VAL A 30 -9.91 -22.64 -6.58
N ASN A 31 -9.43 -23.89 -6.53
CA ASN A 31 -8.94 -24.46 -5.26
C ASN A 31 -7.66 -23.76 -4.77
N GLU A 32 -6.75 -23.39 -5.66
CA GLU A 32 -5.52 -22.66 -5.32
C GLU A 32 -5.87 -21.27 -4.76
N ALA A 33 -6.72 -20.52 -5.47
CA ALA A 33 -7.18 -19.20 -5.04
C ALA A 33 -7.88 -19.25 -3.67
N LEU A 34 -8.80 -20.21 -3.46
CA LEU A 34 -9.49 -20.38 -2.18
C LEU A 34 -8.53 -20.72 -1.04
N ARG A 35 -7.54 -21.61 -1.26
CA ARG A 35 -6.53 -21.93 -0.23
C ARG A 35 -5.71 -20.71 0.16
N VAL A 36 -5.25 -19.93 -0.82
CA VAL A 36 -4.48 -18.70 -0.57
C VAL A 36 -5.34 -17.69 0.19
N GLY A 37 -6.56 -17.44 -0.25
CA GLY A 37 -7.48 -16.49 0.39
C GLY A 37 -7.82 -16.87 1.83
N LEU A 38 -8.17 -18.14 2.07
CA LEU A 38 -8.50 -18.63 3.42
C LEU A 38 -7.29 -18.66 4.34
N THR A 39 -6.08 -18.92 3.83
CA THR A 39 -4.84 -18.87 4.61
C THR A 39 -4.48 -17.43 4.99
N ARG A 40 -4.55 -16.49 4.02
CA ARG A 40 -4.28 -15.07 4.28
C ARG A 40 -5.23 -14.48 5.32
N ARG A 41 -6.51 -14.86 5.30
CA ARG A 41 -7.50 -14.40 6.29
C ARG A 41 -7.20 -14.90 7.71
N LYS A 42 -6.57 -16.07 7.85
CA LYS A 42 -6.22 -16.65 9.16
C LYS A 42 -4.92 -16.09 9.74
N ALA A 43 -4.02 -15.60 8.91
CA ALA A 43 -2.83 -14.93 9.40
C ALA A 43 -3.28 -13.60 10.02
N PRO A 44 -2.95 -13.30 11.31
CA PRO A 44 -3.06 -11.94 11.80
C PRO A 44 -2.27 -11.07 10.81
N GLY A 45 -2.93 -10.08 10.22
CA GLY A 45 -2.27 -9.17 9.30
C GLY A 45 -1.02 -8.69 10.00
N ARG A 46 0.17 -9.05 9.46
CA ARG A 46 1.41 -8.49 9.98
C ARG A 46 1.19 -6.98 9.94
N PRO A 47 1.28 -6.26 11.07
CA PRO A 47 1.29 -4.81 11.02
C PRO A 47 2.34 -4.47 9.97
N GLY A 48 1.94 -3.80 8.89
CA GLY A 48 2.91 -3.30 7.93
C GLY A 48 3.95 -2.53 8.74
N GLU A 49 5.23 -2.70 8.43
CA GLU A 49 6.23 -1.83 9.05
C GLU A 49 5.78 -0.40 8.83
N PRO A 50 5.67 0.42 9.89
CA PRO A 50 5.23 1.79 9.75
C PRO A 50 6.15 2.47 8.75
N TYR A 51 5.55 3.12 7.75
CA TYR A 51 6.32 3.90 6.77
C TYR A 51 7.19 4.92 7.51
N ARG A 52 8.50 4.90 7.26
CA ARG A 52 9.46 5.84 7.81
C ARG A 52 10.16 6.55 6.66
N THR A 53 10.14 7.87 6.69
CA THR A 53 10.98 8.69 5.81
C THR A 53 12.43 8.61 6.30
N GLU A 54 13.37 8.30 5.42
CA GLU A 54 14.80 8.35 5.76
C GLU A 54 15.21 9.79 6.08
N ALA A 55 15.78 9.99 7.27
CA ALA A 55 16.28 11.29 7.67
C ALA A 55 17.64 11.57 7.02
N VAL A 56 17.84 12.80 6.57
CA VAL A 56 19.12 13.31 6.07
C VAL A 56 19.59 14.45 6.95
N SER A 57 20.91 14.61 7.10
CA SER A 57 21.48 15.74 7.83
C SER A 57 21.41 17.00 6.97
N LEU A 58 20.69 18.02 7.44
CA LEU A 58 20.65 19.34 6.81
C LEU A 58 21.70 20.31 7.39
N GLY A 59 22.52 19.85 8.35
CA GLY A 59 23.48 20.68 9.07
C GLY A 59 22.86 21.47 10.22
N ARG A 60 23.55 22.53 10.66
CA ARG A 60 23.12 23.39 11.77
C ARG A 60 21.97 24.29 11.34
N CYS A 61 20.93 24.41 12.18
CA CYS A 61 19.86 25.39 11.99
C CYS A 61 20.43 26.82 12.00
N LEU A 62 20.12 27.59 10.95
CA LEU A 62 20.63 28.95 10.78
C LEU A 62 19.80 30.01 11.53
N VAL A 63 18.60 29.64 11.96
CA VAL A 63 17.68 30.49 12.74
C VAL A 63 17.53 29.98 14.17
N PRO A 64 17.18 30.83 15.15
CA PRO A 64 17.04 30.42 16.55
C PRO A 64 15.91 29.41 16.81
N SER A 65 14.82 29.52 16.06
CA SER A 65 13.65 28.64 16.15
C SER A 65 12.93 28.55 14.81
N LEU A 66 12.38 27.37 14.50
CA LEU A 66 11.49 27.15 13.35
C LEU A 66 10.00 27.23 13.71
N ASP A 67 9.67 27.31 15.01
CA ASP A 67 8.28 27.35 15.47
C ASP A 67 7.64 28.74 15.27
N ASN A 68 8.47 29.78 15.11
CA ASN A 68 8.02 31.14 14.80
C ASN A 68 8.19 31.43 13.31
N ILE A 69 7.18 31.06 12.53
CA ILE A 69 7.21 31.20 11.06
C ILE A 69 7.47 32.66 10.63
N ALA A 70 6.88 33.65 11.33
CA ALA A 70 7.04 35.06 10.97
C ALA A 70 8.49 35.53 11.09
N GLU A 71 9.19 35.12 12.15
CA GLU A 71 10.61 35.42 12.36
C GLU A 71 11.50 34.69 11.37
N VAL A 72 11.21 33.42 11.07
CA VAL A 72 11.94 32.66 10.04
C VAL A 72 11.86 33.35 8.68
N LEU A 73 10.67 33.80 8.27
CA LEU A 73 10.47 34.51 7.01
C LEU A 73 11.18 35.87 7.02
N ALA A 74 11.08 36.64 8.11
CA ALA A 74 11.77 37.92 8.22
C ALA A 74 13.31 37.77 8.11
N ILE A 75 13.88 36.72 8.71
CA ILE A 75 15.33 36.43 8.61
C ILE A 75 15.70 35.93 7.20
N SER A 76 14.86 35.10 6.59
CA SER A 76 15.19 34.41 5.32
C SER A 76 14.94 35.28 4.09
N GLU A 77 13.87 36.07 4.10
CA GLU A 77 13.39 36.85 2.96
C GLU A 77 13.59 38.37 3.15
N GLY A 78 13.74 38.81 4.40
CA GLY A 78 13.84 40.23 4.79
C GLY A 78 12.47 40.85 5.10
N GLU A 79 12.43 41.82 6.03
CA GLU A 79 11.17 42.47 6.47
C GLU A 79 10.41 43.21 5.35
N ALA A 80 11.10 43.56 4.26
CA ALA A 80 10.54 44.26 3.11
C ALA A 80 10.07 43.30 1.98
N TYR A 81 10.16 41.99 2.17
CA TYR A 81 9.74 41.01 1.18
C TYR A 81 8.21 41.00 1.02
N ARG A 82 7.72 41.10 -0.22
CA ARG A 82 6.30 41.27 -0.57
C ARG A 82 5.88 40.31 -1.66
#